data_AF-S5AI93-F1
#
_entry.id   AF-S5AI93-F1
#
_cell.length_a   1.000
_cell.length_b   1.000
_cell.length_c   1.000
_cell.angle_alpha   90.00
_cell.angle_beta   90.00
_cell.angle_gamma   90.00
#
_symmetry.space_group_name_H-M   'P 1'
#
loop_
_entity.id
_entity.type
_entity.pdbx_description
1 polymer ?
#
loop_
_entity_poly.entity_id
_entity_poly.type
_entity_poly.pdbx_seq_one_letter_code
_entity_poly.pdbx_strand_id
1 'polypeptide(L)'
;MNNKTQFVFMSDGLFEHLTETEAYIFSFVAYFACDAAKGKIFKRTTASLCKNLGYSSNTVRYAIESLINKSFLLRDTPPTRERKNLKYNYIEEVSHHLKIGSHEYAIKFSDWLSIMLDQLRKGTSKEFYKSHPAEISFFKVYVTALQAKSKTENWKRNQSRHLHKALALHGYLFNKGYWSEKHFNSHFSRSVSFLSAVFQWSPNTIRRLINTLKSLGLIKYKIDSRRILFQKVNMVEKMRHGYKQLISQLTSTHIKSTLPTLNKHISLSALQRPAPNAPPEEHAAFLAKMKAHQRV
;
A
#
# COMPACT_ATOMS: atom_id res chain seq x y z
N MET A 1 -17.08 -19.67 -8.82
CA MET A 1 -16.42 -19.14 -7.60
C MET A 1 -15.13 -18.42 -7.99
N ASN A 2 -14.89 -17.21 -7.47
CA ASN A 2 -13.74 -16.41 -7.85
C ASN A 2 -12.47 -16.97 -7.20
N ASN A 3 -11.71 -17.82 -7.90
CA ASN A 3 -10.50 -18.52 -7.40
C ASN A 3 -9.30 -17.59 -7.10
N LYS A 4 -9.52 -16.28 -7.00
CA LYS A 4 -8.47 -15.29 -6.77
C LYS A 4 -8.44 -14.93 -5.29
N THR A 5 -7.22 -14.82 -4.76
CA THR A 5 -7.01 -14.37 -3.38
C THR A 5 -7.46 -12.92 -3.28
N GLN A 6 -8.43 -12.65 -2.41
CA GLN A 6 -9.06 -11.33 -2.31
C GLN A 6 -8.22 -10.35 -1.51
N PHE A 7 -7.53 -10.84 -0.49
CA PHE A 7 -6.71 -10.05 0.41
C PHE A 7 -5.50 -10.84 0.90
N VAL A 8 -4.48 -10.12 1.36
CA VAL A 8 -3.38 -10.67 2.15
C VAL A 8 -3.42 -10.06 3.56
N PHE A 9 -2.95 -10.82 4.55
CA PHE A 9 -2.77 -10.30 5.91
C PHE A 9 -1.38 -9.70 6.04
N MET A 10 -1.30 -8.43 6.41
CA MET A 10 -0.06 -7.73 6.68
C MET A 10 -0.01 -7.28 8.14
N SER A 11 1.19 -7.05 8.64
CA SER A 11 1.49 -6.46 9.96
C SER A 11 2.34 -5.20 9.77
N ASP A 12 2.27 -4.26 10.71
CA ASP A 12 3.10 -3.06 10.73
C ASP A 12 4.59 -3.41 10.84
N GLY A 13 4.97 -4.37 11.69
CA GLY A 13 6.37 -4.79 11.86
C GLY A 13 7.02 -5.44 10.62
N LEU A 14 6.26 -5.79 9.57
CA LEU A 14 6.85 -6.37 8.35
C LEU A 14 7.82 -5.39 7.66
N PHE A 15 7.51 -4.10 7.68
CA PHE A 15 8.26 -3.10 6.92
C PHE A 15 9.60 -2.74 7.55
N GLU A 16 9.85 -3.16 8.80
CA GLU A 16 11.15 -3.05 9.46
C GLU A 16 12.19 -4.00 8.86
N HIS A 17 11.74 -5.15 8.34
CA HIS A 17 12.61 -6.20 7.81
C HIS A 17 12.54 -6.33 6.28
N LEU A 18 11.39 -5.98 5.70
CA LEU A 18 11.05 -6.27 4.31
C LEU A 18 10.68 -5.00 3.53
N THR A 19 11.11 -4.97 2.26
CA THR A 19 10.58 -4.03 1.28
C THR A 19 9.09 -4.28 1.05
N GLU A 20 8.38 -3.31 0.46
CA GLU A 20 6.94 -3.47 0.22
C GLU A 20 6.62 -4.72 -0.64
N THR A 21 7.47 -5.01 -1.62
CA THR A 21 7.28 -6.14 -2.54
C THR A 21 7.49 -7.47 -1.82
N GLU A 22 8.56 -7.57 -1.03
CA GLU A 22 8.83 -8.74 -0.19
C GLU A 22 7.71 -8.96 0.82
N ALA A 23 7.21 -7.90 1.47
CA ALA A 23 6.12 -7.99 2.42
C ALA A 23 4.83 -8.56 1.79
N TYR A 24 4.47 -8.13 0.58
CA TYR A 24 3.32 -8.70 -0.15
C TYR A 24 3.49 -10.19 -0.46
N ILE A 25 4.66 -10.57 -0.97
CA ILE A 25 4.94 -11.96 -1.35
C ILE A 25 5.02 -12.85 -0.11
N PHE A 26 5.74 -12.43 0.93
CA PHE A 26 5.82 -13.14 2.20
C PHE A 26 4.45 -13.31 2.83
N SER A 27 3.65 -12.25 2.95
CA SER A 27 2.29 -12.31 3.51
C SER A 27 1.39 -13.30 2.75
N PHE A 28 1.52 -13.33 1.43
CA PHE A 28 0.79 -14.27 0.58
C PHE A 28 1.25 -15.71 0.80
N VAL A 29 2.55 -15.95 0.83
CA VAL A 29 3.15 -17.28 1.05
C VAL A 29 2.82 -17.80 2.44
N ALA A 30 3.00 -16.96 3.46
CA ALA A 30 2.77 -17.29 4.87
C ALA A 30 1.34 -17.76 5.12
N TYR A 31 0.33 -17.16 4.48
CA TYR A 31 -1.07 -17.61 4.59
C TYR A 31 -1.27 -19.09 4.23
N PHE A 32 -0.50 -19.65 3.29
CA PHE A 32 -0.55 -21.08 2.98
C PHE A 32 0.44 -21.89 3.82
N ALA A 33 1.64 -21.35 4.05
CA ALA A 33 2.72 -22.06 4.72
C ALA A 33 2.52 -22.22 6.24
N CYS A 34 1.71 -21.38 6.89
CA CYS A 34 1.42 -21.51 8.34
C CYS A 34 0.14 -22.30 8.65
N ASP A 35 -0.69 -22.56 7.64
CA ASP A 35 -2.01 -23.15 7.84
C ASP A 35 -1.95 -24.68 7.80
N ALA A 36 -2.25 -25.32 8.94
CA ALA A 36 -2.33 -26.77 9.07
C ALA A 36 -3.33 -27.40 8.10
N ALA A 37 -4.48 -26.75 7.86
CA ALA A 37 -5.49 -27.24 6.92
C ALA A 37 -5.03 -27.16 5.45
N LYS A 38 -3.92 -26.47 5.18
CA LYS A 38 -3.31 -26.33 3.84
C LYS A 38 -1.99 -27.09 3.71
N GLY A 39 -1.64 -27.90 4.70
CA GLY A 39 -0.43 -28.74 4.69
C GLY A 39 0.86 -28.03 5.11
N LYS A 40 0.79 -26.83 5.69
CA LYS A 40 1.95 -26.04 6.17
C LYS A 40 3.06 -25.84 5.12
N ILE A 41 2.67 -25.81 3.85
CA ILE A 41 3.57 -25.59 2.73
C ILE A 41 2.88 -24.72 1.69
N PHE A 42 3.62 -23.76 1.15
CA PHE A 42 3.19 -23.04 -0.01
C PHE A 42 3.58 -23.81 -1.27
N LYS A 43 2.58 -24.19 -2.09
CA LYS A 43 2.77 -24.88 -3.37
C LYS A 43 2.05 -24.14 -4.50
N ARG A 44 2.72 -23.18 -5.16
CA ARG A 44 2.16 -22.47 -6.33
C ARG A 44 3.25 -21.96 -7.27
N THR A 45 2.89 -21.78 -8.54
CA THR A 45 3.78 -21.23 -9.57
C THR A 45 3.96 -19.72 -9.47
N THR A 46 5.06 -19.22 -10.04
CA THR A 46 5.31 -17.77 -10.21
C THR A 46 4.13 -17.07 -10.92
N ALA A 47 3.55 -17.69 -11.95
CA ALA A 47 2.43 -17.12 -12.70
C ALA A 47 1.20 -16.90 -11.80
N SER A 48 0.94 -17.80 -10.85
CA SER A 48 -0.13 -17.66 -9.87
C SER A 48 0.09 -16.47 -8.93
N LEU A 49 1.33 -16.27 -8.46
CA LEU A 49 1.70 -15.10 -7.66
C LEU A 49 1.52 -13.80 -8.45
N CYS A 50 2.02 -13.74 -9.68
CA CYS A 50 1.85 -12.58 -10.56
C CYS A 50 0.37 -12.23 -10.77
N LYS A 51 -0.48 -13.24 -11.00
CA LYS A 51 -1.92 -13.05 -11.23
C LYS A 51 -2.64 -12.53 -9.98
N ASN A 52 -2.25 -12.98 -8.79
CA ASN A 52 -2.91 -12.59 -7.54
C ASN A 52 -2.44 -11.21 -7.05
N LEU A 53 -1.12 -10.97 -7.08
CA LEU A 53 -0.50 -9.79 -6.48
C LEU A 53 -0.32 -8.64 -7.49
N GLY A 54 -0.26 -8.90 -8.79
CA GLY A 54 -0.10 -7.85 -9.80
C GLY A 54 1.36 -7.41 -10.03
N TYR A 55 2.33 -8.23 -9.62
CA TYR A 55 3.75 -8.05 -9.91
C TYR A 55 4.21 -8.77 -11.19
N SER A 56 5.33 -8.33 -11.76
CA SER A 56 5.99 -9.02 -12.87
C SER A 56 6.69 -10.30 -12.39
N SER A 57 6.86 -11.27 -13.28
CA SER A 57 7.52 -12.55 -12.95
C SER A 57 8.94 -12.36 -12.42
N ASN A 58 9.70 -11.42 -12.97
CA ASN A 58 11.07 -11.14 -12.52
C ASN A 58 11.09 -10.53 -11.12
N THR A 59 10.16 -9.61 -10.84
CA THR A 59 9.98 -9.02 -9.50
C THR A 59 9.64 -10.09 -8.48
N VAL A 60 8.73 -11.01 -8.80
CA VAL A 60 8.33 -12.10 -7.90
C VAL A 60 9.50 -13.04 -7.61
N ARG A 61 10.22 -13.51 -8.64
CA ARG A 61 11.37 -14.40 -8.47
C ARG A 61 12.45 -13.75 -7.61
N TYR A 62 12.83 -12.50 -7.93
CA TYR A 62 13.83 -11.76 -7.17
C TYR A 62 13.44 -11.61 -5.70
N ALA A 63 12.18 -11.27 -5.41
CA ALA A 63 11.71 -11.12 -4.05
C ALA A 63 11.65 -12.46 -3.29
N ILE A 64 11.33 -13.58 -3.95
CA ILE A 64 11.41 -14.91 -3.33
C ILE A 64 12.86 -15.24 -2.95
N GLU A 65 13.82 -15.03 -3.86
CA GLU A 65 15.24 -15.24 -3.55
C GLU A 65 15.70 -14.36 -2.39
N SER A 66 15.31 -13.08 -2.39
CA SER A 66 15.65 -12.15 -1.31
C SER A 66 15.05 -12.59 0.03
N LEU A 67 13.80 -13.08 0.04
CA LEU A 67 13.17 -13.61 1.25
C LEU A 67 13.86 -14.88 1.77
N ILE A 68 14.36 -15.73 0.87
CA ILE A 68 15.14 -16.91 1.25
C ILE A 68 16.48 -16.48 1.84
N ASN A 69 17.19 -15.55 1.20
CA ASN A 69 18.46 -15.02 1.68
C ASN A 69 18.32 -14.35 3.05
N LYS A 70 17.20 -13.65 3.30
CA LYS A 70 16.85 -13.06 4.60
C LYS A 70 16.33 -14.08 5.62
N SER A 71 16.31 -15.37 5.30
CA SER A 71 15.78 -16.45 6.14
C SER A 71 14.31 -16.32 6.52
N PHE A 72 13.53 -15.51 5.79
CA PHE A 72 12.07 -15.41 5.97
C PHE A 72 11.35 -16.63 5.39
N LEU A 73 11.90 -17.22 4.32
CA LEU A 73 11.36 -18.39 3.65
C LEU A 73 12.45 -19.45 3.49
N LEU A 74 12.04 -20.71 3.45
CA LEU A 74 12.91 -21.85 3.16
C LEU A 74 12.36 -22.60 1.96
N ARG A 75 13.23 -23.02 1.04
CA ARG A 75 12.84 -23.94 -0.04
C ARG A 75 12.66 -25.33 0.54
N ASP A 76 11.53 -25.95 0.23
CA ASP A 76 11.28 -27.34 0.54
C ASP A 76 11.52 -28.19 -0.71
N THR A 77 12.04 -29.40 -0.52
CA THR A 77 12.21 -30.33 -1.63
C THR A 77 10.84 -30.86 -2.06
N PRO A 78 10.50 -30.84 -3.36
CA PRO A 78 9.27 -31.47 -3.83
C PRO A 78 9.30 -32.96 -3.47
N PRO A 79 8.17 -33.56 -3.07
CA PRO A 79 8.12 -34.95 -2.67
C PRO A 79 8.61 -35.85 -3.82
N THR A 80 9.54 -36.75 -3.53
CA THR A 80 10.04 -37.77 -4.46
C THR A 80 8.87 -38.66 -4.85
N ARG A 81 8.34 -38.50 -6.06
CA ARG A 81 7.28 -39.36 -6.60
C ARG A 81 7.80 -40.09 -7.82
N GLU A 82 7.50 -41.39 -7.91
CA GLU A 82 7.64 -42.15 -9.14
C GLU A 82 6.87 -41.42 -10.25
N ARG A 83 7.60 -41.05 -11.31
CA ARG A 83 7.08 -40.26 -12.43
C ARG A 83 5.97 -41.03 -13.14
N LYS A 84 4.72 -40.87 -12.71
CA LYS A 84 3.57 -41.26 -13.54
C LYS A 84 3.56 -40.31 -14.74
N ASN A 85 3.84 -40.80 -15.95
CA ASN A 85 3.86 -40.03 -17.20
C ASN A 85 2.47 -39.46 -17.55
N LEU A 86 1.97 -38.53 -16.76
CA LEU A 86 0.74 -37.79 -16.99
C LEU A 86 1.08 -36.41 -17.54
N LYS A 87 0.32 -35.99 -18.57
CA LYS A 87 0.46 -34.72 -19.29
C LYS A 87 0.41 -33.46 -18.40
N TYR A 88 -0.03 -33.58 -17.14
CA TYR A 88 -0.28 -32.47 -16.21
C TYR A 88 0.73 -32.35 -15.05
N ASN A 89 1.82 -33.12 -15.02
CA ASN A 89 2.84 -33.04 -13.95
C ASN A 89 3.63 -31.72 -13.94
N TYR A 90 3.64 -30.99 -15.05
CA TYR A 90 4.45 -29.78 -15.23
C TYR A 90 4.17 -28.67 -14.20
N ILE A 91 2.92 -28.55 -13.73
CA ILE A 91 2.57 -27.51 -12.73
C ILE A 91 3.25 -27.78 -11.40
N GLU A 92 3.38 -29.04 -10.99
CA GLU A 92 4.08 -29.40 -9.75
C GLU A 92 5.59 -29.14 -9.88
N GLU A 93 6.17 -29.43 -11.04
CA GLU A 93 7.60 -29.19 -11.33
C GLU A 93 7.97 -27.71 -11.30
N VAL A 94 7.11 -26.84 -11.84
CA VAL A 94 7.35 -25.39 -11.88
C VAL A 94 6.78 -24.62 -10.67
N SER A 95 6.21 -25.33 -9.69
CA SER A 95 5.68 -24.72 -8.48
C SER A 95 6.77 -24.46 -7.45
N HIS A 96 6.73 -23.29 -6.84
CA HIS A 96 7.51 -23.01 -5.65
C HIS A 96 6.96 -23.85 -4.49
N HIS A 97 7.86 -24.56 -3.81
CA HIS A 97 7.60 -25.28 -2.57
C HIS A 97 8.33 -24.53 -1.46
N LEU A 98 7.58 -23.72 -0.69
CA LEU A 98 8.15 -22.80 0.29
C LEU A 98 7.55 -23.04 1.67
N LYS A 99 8.40 -23.04 2.68
CA LYS A 99 8.06 -23.06 4.11
C LYS A 99 8.46 -21.74 4.76
N ILE A 100 7.97 -21.49 5.97
CA ILE A 100 8.46 -20.40 6.81
C ILE A 100 9.91 -20.68 7.16
N GLY A 101 10.77 -19.68 7.03
CA GLY A 101 12.19 -19.77 7.37
C GLY A 101 12.46 -19.56 8.86
N SER A 102 13.74 -19.42 9.22
CA SER A 102 14.20 -19.32 10.61
C SER A 102 14.26 -17.89 11.16
N HIS A 103 13.95 -16.87 10.36
CA HIS A 103 13.97 -15.48 10.84
C HIS A 103 12.96 -15.28 11.97
N GLU A 104 13.39 -14.68 13.09
CA GLU A 104 12.59 -14.55 14.33
C GLU A 104 11.22 -13.92 14.07
N TYR A 105 11.19 -12.78 13.37
CA TYR A 105 9.93 -12.12 13.01
C TYR A 105 9.05 -12.98 12.08
N ALA A 106 9.63 -13.79 11.19
CA ALA A 106 8.87 -14.65 10.28
C ALA A 106 8.17 -15.79 11.05
N ILE A 107 8.85 -16.37 12.04
CA ILE A 107 8.31 -17.38 12.96
C ILE A 107 7.14 -16.77 13.74
N LYS A 108 7.37 -15.67 14.46
CA LYS A 108 6.33 -14.97 15.23
C LYS A 108 5.12 -14.59 14.36
N PHE A 109 5.36 -14.05 13.16
CA PHE A 109 4.31 -13.71 12.22
C PHE A 109 3.50 -14.96 11.83
N SER A 110 4.17 -16.07 11.53
CA SER A 110 3.51 -17.30 11.11
C SER A 110 2.70 -17.95 12.23
N ASP A 111 3.20 -17.92 13.46
CA ASP A 111 2.51 -18.50 14.63
C ASP A 111 1.24 -17.73 14.93
N TRP A 112 1.33 -16.41 15.05
CA TRP A 112 0.16 -15.55 15.27
C TRP A 112 -0.83 -15.61 14.12
N LEU A 113 -0.35 -15.73 12.87
CA LEU A 113 -1.23 -15.91 11.71
C LEU A 113 -1.95 -17.27 11.77
N SER A 114 -1.24 -18.35 12.13
CA SER A 114 -1.83 -19.68 12.26
C SER A 114 -2.90 -19.71 13.34
N ILE A 115 -2.62 -19.14 14.51
CA ILE A 115 -3.59 -18.97 15.61
C ILE A 115 -4.80 -18.18 15.12
N MET A 116 -4.58 -17.02 14.48
CA MET A 116 -5.67 -16.19 13.96
C MET A 116 -6.56 -16.97 12.99
N LEU A 117 -5.97 -17.73 12.06
CA LEU A 117 -6.72 -18.51 11.08
C LEU A 117 -7.52 -19.65 11.73
N ASP A 118 -6.96 -20.32 12.73
CA ASP A 118 -7.64 -21.37 13.47
C ASP A 118 -8.83 -20.82 14.28
N GLN A 119 -8.61 -19.74 15.04
CA GLN A 119 -9.66 -19.09 15.83
C GLN A 119 -10.76 -18.48 14.95
N LEU A 120 -10.43 -17.99 13.75
CA LEU A 120 -11.42 -17.53 12.77
C LEU A 120 -12.32 -18.69 12.28
N ARG A 121 -11.78 -19.90 12.10
CA ARG A 121 -12.58 -21.07 11.70
C ARG A 121 -13.48 -21.58 12.83
N LYS A 122 -12.98 -21.51 14.07
CA LYS A 122 -13.73 -21.90 15.28
C LYS A 122 -14.80 -20.87 15.67
N GLY A 123 -14.74 -19.66 15.13
CA GLY A 123 -15.68 -18.57 15.45
C GLY A 123 -15.40 -17.87 16.78
N THR A 124 -14.32 -18.23 17.47
CA THR A 124 -13.96 -17.81 18.84
C THR A 124 -12.94 -16.69 18.91
N SER A 125 -12.60 -16.08 17.76
CA SER A 125 -11.50 -15.11 17.67
C SER A 125 -11.64 -13.93 18.63
N LYS A 126 -12.84 -13.38 18.84
CA LYS A 126 -13.03 -12.21 19.71
C LYS A 126 -12.77 -12.55 21.18
N GLU A 127 -13.26 -13.69 21.64
CA GLU A 127 -13.14 -14.16 23.01
C GLU A 127 -11.69 -14.56 23.30
N PHE A 128 -11.05 -15.26 22.36
CA PHE A 128 -9.66 -15.69 22.47
C PHE A 128 -8.71 -14.50 22.66
N TYR A 129 -8.84 -13.44 21.85
CA TYR A 129 -7.96 -12.28 21.93
C TYR A 129 -8.25 -11.35 23.12
N LYS A 130 -9.31 -11.58 23.89
CA LYS A 130 -9.51 -10.89 25.19
C LYS A 130 -8.59 -11.43 26.27
N SER A 131 -8.36 -12.74 26.29
CA SER A 131 -7.50 -13.41 27.27
C SER A 131 -6.06 -13.62 26.78
N HIS A 132 -5.84 -13.57 25.46
CA HIS A 132 -4.52 -13.72 24.85
C HIS A 132 -4.20 -12.53 23.94
N PRO A 133 -3.66 -11.43 24.50
CA PRO A 133 -3.27 -10.26 23.72
C PRO A 133 -2.27 -10.65 22.62
N ALA A 134 -2.59 -10.34 21.37
CA ALA A 134 -1.71 -10.63 20.25
C ALA A 134 -0.50 -9.69 20.22
N GLU A 135 0.70 -10.25 20.12
CA GLU A 135 1.91 -9.45 19.89
C GLU A 135 1.93 -8.85 18.47
N ILE A 136 1.32 -9.55 17.51
CA ILE A 136 1.23 -9.13 16.12
C ILE A 136 -0.23 -8.81 15.75
N SER A 137 -0.45 -7.57 15.31
CA SER A 137 -1.74 -7.10 14.83
C SER A 137 -1.82 -7.16 13.30
N PHE A 138 -2.61 -8.08 12.77
CA PHE A 138 -2.84 -8.15 11.32
C PHE A 138 -3.88 -7.14 10.83
N PHE A 139 -3.68 -6.65 9.61
CA PHE A 139 -4.67 -5.92 8.83
C PHE A 139 -4.80 -6.53 7.44
N LYS A 140 -6.01 -6.44 6.86
CA LYS A 140 -6.30 -6.96 5.52
C LYS A 140 -5.92 -5.95 4.45
N VAL A 141 -5.25 -6.43 3.41
CA VAL A 141 -4.87 -5.66 2.24
C VAL A 141 -5.51 -6.29 1.01
N TYR A 142 -6.51 -5.63 0.44
CA TYR A 142 -7.36 -6.17 -0.63
C TYR A 142 -6.70 -6.13 -2.01
N VAL A 143 -5.82 -7.09 -2.29
CA VAL A 143 -5.03 -7.18 -3.54
C VAL A 143 -5.89 -7.26 -4.80
N THR A 144 -7.16 -7.66 -4.72
CA THR A 144 -8.10 -7.59 -5.85
C THR A 144 -8.29 -6.18 -6.39
N ALA A 145 -8.10 -5.15 -5.57
CA ALA A 145 -8.18 -3.75 -6.00
C ALA A 145 -7.11 -3.36 -7.06
N LEU A 146 -6.04 -4.14 -7.17
CA LEU A 146 -4.93 -3.95 -8.13
C LEU A 146 -5.10 -4.80 -9.40
N GLN A 147 -6.03 -5.76 -9.40
CA GLN A 147 -6.22 -6.66 -10.54
C GLN A 147 -6.95 -5.95 -11.68
N ALA A 148 -6.56 -6.30 -12.91
CA ALA A 148 -7.23 -5.81 -14.11
C ALA A 148 -8.65 -6.36 -14.16
N LYS A 149 -9.63 -5.51 -14.46
CA LYS A 149 -10.97 -5.96 -14.86
C LYS A 149 -11.04 -6.25 -16.36
N SER A 150 -10.30 -5.50 -17.18
CA SER A 150 -10.22 -5.68 -18.63
C SER A 150 -8.78 -5.75 -19.13
N LYS A 151 -8.57 -6.34 -20.32
CA LYS A 151 -7.27 -6.40 -21.00
C LYS A 151 -6.71 -5.01 -21.38
N THR A 152 -7.57 -3.99 -21.40
CA THR A 152 -7.23 -2.60 -21.75
C THR A 152 -6.66 -1.81 -20.57
N GLU A 153 -6.84 -2.30 -19.33
CA GLU A 153 -6.29 -1.65 -18.14
C GLU A 153 -4.80 -1.98 -17.98
N ASN A 154 -3.92 -1.19 -18.59
CA ASN A 154 -2.48 -1.31 -18.38
C ASN A 154 -1.98 -0.31 -17.32
N TRP A 155 -1.06 -0.77 -16.48
CA TRP A 155 -0.33 0.12 -15.58
C TRP A 155 0.55 1.07 -16.39
N LYS A 156 0.54 2.38 -16.09
CA LYS A 156 1.62 3.24 -16.59
C LYS A 156 2.93 2.87 -15.88
N ARG A 157 4.08 3.07 -16.56
CA ARG A 157 5.41 2.81 -16.00
C ARG A 157 5.54 3.53 -14.65
N ASN A 158 6.04 2.81 -13.62
CA ASN A 158 6.23 3.27 -12.24
C ASN A 158 4.97 3.44 -11.34
N GLN A 159 3.75 3.25 -11.83
CA GLN A 159 2.54 3.36 -10.97
C GLN A 159 2.33 2.16 -10.04
N SER A 160 2.77 0.98 -10.46
CA SER A 160 2.53 -0.27 -9.71
C SER A 160 3.08 -0.18 -8.28
N ARG A 161 4.35 0.19 -8.10
CA ARG A 161 4.98 0.28 -6.77
C ARG A 161 4.26 1.27 -5.85
N HIS A 162 3.91 2.44 -6.38
CA HIS A 162 3.20 3.48 -5.62
C HIS A 162 1.83 2.99 -5.16
N LEU A 163 1.08 2.30 -6.02
CA LEU A 163 -0.26 1.82 -5.69
C LEU A 163 -0.26 0.61 -4.74
N HIS A 164 0.76 -0.24 -4.79
CA HIS A 164 0.97 -1.26 -3.75
C HIS A 164 1.20 -0.60 -2.39
N LYS A 165 2.08 0.42 -2.31
CA LYS A 165 2.26 1.17 -1.06
C LYS A 165 0.96 1.85 -0.59
N ALA A 166 0.18 2.39 -1.53
CA ALA A 166 -1.07 3.07 -1.22
C ALA A 166 -2.10 2.08 -0.66
N LEU A 167 -2.17 0.87 -1.24
CA LEU A 167 -3.05 -0.19 -0.78
C LEU A 167 -2.64 -0.74 0.59
N ALA A 168 -1.34 -0.92 0.84
CA ALA A 168 -0.85 -1.32 2.17
C ALA A 168 -1.18 -0.26 3.23
N LEU A 169 -0.93 1.03 2.93
CA LEU A 169 -1.32 2.13 3.82
C LEU A 169 -2.83 2.17 4.06
N HIS A 170 -3.63 2.00 2.99
CA HIS A 170 -5.09 1.94 3.11
C HIS A 170 -5.56 0.81 4.01
N GLY A 171 -5.02 -0.40 3.86
CA GLY A 171 -5.38 -1.54 4.73
C GLY A 171 -5.12 -1.27 6.21
N TYR A 172 -3.98 -0.64 6.52
CA TYR A 172 -3.66 -0.20 7.88
C TYR A 172 -4.65 0.85 8.40
N LEU A 173 -4.90 1.91 7.61
CA LEU A 173 -5.81 3.00 7.99
C LEU A 173 -7.24 2.48 8.17
N PHE A 174 -7.71 1.58 7.31
CA PHE A 174 -9.05 1.01 7.38
C PHE A 174 -9.23 0.16 8.65
N ASN A 175 -8.24 -0.67 8.97
CA ASN A 175 -8.28 -1.49 10.18
C ASN A 175 -8.26 -0.63 11.45
N LYS A 176 -7.34 0.35 11.54
CA LYS A 176 -7.26 1.23 12.71
C LYS A 176 -8.44 2.19 12.82
N GLY A 177 -8.98 2.66 11.69
CA GLY A 177 -10.20 3.46 11.65
C GLY A 177 -11.39 2.70 12.23
N TYR A 178 -11.65 1.49 11.73
CA TYR A 178 -12.72 0.62 12.25
C TYR A 178 -12.58 0.35 13.75
N TRP A 179 -11.36 0.05 14.21
CA TRP A 179 -11.10 -0.19 15.62
C TRP A 179 -11.34 1.05 16.49
N SER A 180 -10.90 2.23 16.04
CA SER A 180 -11.09 3.50 16.74
C SER A 180 -12.59 3.86 16.88
N GLU A 181 -13.35 3.74 15.80
CA GLU A 181 -14.79 4.00 15.80
C GLU A 181 -15.52 3.04 16.74
N LYS A 182 -15.19 1.75 16.68
CA LYS A 182 -15.87 0.71 17.48
C LYS A 182 -15.60 0.79 18.98
N HIS A 183 -14.38 1.16 19.39
CA HIS A 183 -13.96 1.08 20.79
C HIS A 183 -13.91 2.44 21.51
N PHE A 184 -13.74 3.54 20.78
CA PHE A 184 -13.54 4.86 21.38
C PHE A 184 -14.52 5.92 20.87
N ASN A 185 -15.43 5.56 19.95
CA ASN A 185 -16.35 6.48 19.28
C ASN A 185 -15.64 7.76 18.76
N SER A 186 -14.40 7.60 18.31
CA SER A 186 -13.54 8.72 17.93
C SER A 186 -12.85 8.47 16.60
N HIS A 187 -12.58 9.55 15.88
CA HIS A 187 -11.88 9.51 14.61
C HIS A 187 -10.41 9.17 14.81
N PHE A 188 -9.92 8.23 14.02
CA PHE A 188 -8.52 7.83 14.04
C PHE A 188 -7.60 9.00 13.59
N SER A 189 -6.58 9.32 14.39
CA SER A 189 -5.59 10.33 14.05
C SER A 189 -4.15 9.82 14.15
N ARG A 190 -3.31 10.19 13.18
CA ARG A 190 -1.85 9.91 13.19
C ARG A 190 -1.06 11.02 12.51
N SER A 191 0.19 11.20 12.93
CA SER A 191 1.11 12.12 12.25
C SER A 191 1.77 11.46 11.04
N VAL A 192 2.27 12.27 10.11
CA VAL A 192 3.09 11.79 8.98
C VAL A 192 4.37 11.11 9.49
N SER A 193 5.00 11.65 10.55
CA SER A 193 6.22 11.08 11.13
C SER A 193 5.98 9.67 11.69
N PHE A 194 4.86 9.46 12.37
CA PHE A 194 4.50 8.15 12.90
C PHE A 194 4.31 7.14 11.77
N LEU A 195 3.52 7.48 10.75
CA LEU A 195 3.32 6.59 9.60
C LEU A 195 4.62 6.34 8.83
N SER A 196 5.50 7.33 8.76
CA SER A 196 6.82 7.19 8.13
C SER A 196 7.68 6.15 8.86
N ALA A 197 7.70 6.18 10.19
CA ALA A 197 8.41 5.21 11.02
C ALA A 197 7.81 3.81 10.87
N VAL A 198 6.49 3.67 11.02
CA VAL A 198 5.79 2.37 10.92
C VAL A 198 6.05 1.65 9.59
N PHE A 199 6.02 2.39 8.47
CA PHE A 199 6.17 1.80 7.15
C PHE A 199 7.61 1.83 6.62
N GLN A 200 8.56 2.41 7.37
CA GLN A 200 9.93 2.65 6.92
C GLN A 200 10.00 3.36 5.55
N TRP A 201 9.05 4.28 5.30
CA TRP A 201 8.99 5.07 4.07
C TRP A 201 9.23 6.55 4.37
N SER A 202 9.80 7.29 3.43
CA SER A 202 10.04 8.72 3.63
C SER A 202 8.73 9.48 3.96
N PRO A 203 8.78 10.56 4.76
CA PRO A 203 7.61 11.39 5.04
C PRO A 203 6.93 11.91 3.77
N ASN A 204 7.72 12.22 2.74
CA ASN A 204 7.20 12.66 1.44
C ASN A 204 6.43 11.54 0.72
N THR A 205 6.91 10.30 0.80
CA THR A 205 6.18 9.12 0.29
C THR A 205 4.82 9.01 0.99
N ILE A 206 4.78 9.09 2.31
CA ILE A 206 3.53 9.04 3.08
C ILE A 206 2.54 10.13 2.62
N ARG A 207 2.99 11.38 2.50
CA ARG A 207 2.11 12.48 2.03
C ARG A 207 1.55 12.20 0.64
N ARG A 208 2.38 11.73 -0.29
CA ARG A 208 1.96 11.36 -1.65
C ARG A 208 0.92 10.24 -1.64
N LEU A 209 1.12 9.22 -0.82
CA LEU A 209 0.18 8.10 -0.69
C LEU A 209 -1.17 8.57 -0.13
N ILE A 210 -1.16 9.39 0.92
CA ILE A 210 -2.38 9.97 1.50
C ILE A 210 -3.15 10.80 0.46
N ASN A 211 -2.46 11.65 -0.29
CA ASN A 211 -3.08 12.41 -1.37
C ASN A 211 -3.63 11.51 -2.49
N THR A 212 -2.94 10.43 -2.84
CA THR A 212 -3.44 9.44 -3.79
C THR A 212 -4.72 8.78 -3.27
N LEU A 213 -4.74 8.32 -2.03
CA LEU A 213 -5.93 7.71 -1.41
C LEU A 213 -7.11 8.69 -1.35
N LYS A 214 -6.86 9.97 -1.06
CA LYS A 214 -7.88 11.02 -1.10
C LYS A 214 -8.40 11.25 -2.52
N SER A 215 -7.51 11.32 -3.52
CA SER A 215 -7.91 11.52 -4.93
C SER A 215 -8.74 10.36 -5.47
N LEU A 216 -8.54 9.16 -4.94
CA LEU A 216 -9.33 7.96 -5.26
C LEU A 216 -10.63 7.87 -4.46
N GLY A 217 -10.94 8.84 -3.59
CA GLY A 217 -12.13 8.84 -2.74
C GLY A 217 -12.12 7.81 -1.62
N LEU A 218 -10.97 7.20 -1.33
CA LEU A 218 -10.84 6.13 -0.34
C LEU A 218 -10.70 6.67 1.09
N ILE A 219 -10.23 7.91 1.24
CA ILE A 219 -10.13 8.57 2.53
C ILE A 219 -10.65 10.01 2.48
N LYS A 220 -11.21 10.46 3.61
CA LYS A 220 -11.43 11.87 3.92
C LYS A 220 -10.60 12.20 5.17
N TYR A 221 -9.85 13.29 5.13
CA TYR A 221 -9.04 13.72 6.26
C TYR A 221 -9.07 15.24 6.44
N LYS A 222 -8.84 15.67 7.68
CA LYS A 222 -8.51 17.05 8.06
C LYS A 222 -7.12 17.08 8.66
N ILE A 223 -6.42 18.20 8.48
CA ILE A 223 -5.14 18.44 9.14
C ILE A 223 -5.46 19.19 10.43
N ASP A 224 -5.06 18.62 11.56
CA ASP A 224 -5.17 19.25 12.86
C ASP A 224 -3.75 19.39 13.44
N SER A 225 -3.24 20.61 13.41
CA SER A 225 -1.88 20.95 13.83
C SER A 225 -0.82 20.08 13.11
N ARG A 226 -0.20 19.11 13.79
CA ARG A 226 0.80 18.19 13.23
C ARG A 226 0.25 16.78 12.94
N ARG A 227 -1.05 16.57 13.15
CA ARG A 227 -1.73 15.27 13.01
C ARG A 227 -2.72 15.31 11.85
N ILE A 228 -2.94 14.15 11.26
CA ILE A 228 -3.95 13.92 10.24
C ILE A 228 -5.10 13.21 10.93
N LEU A 229 -6.25 13.87 10.96
CA LEU A 229 -7.51 13.30 11.44
C LEU A 229 -8.20 12.63 10.26
N PHE A 230 -8.25 11.30 10.26
CA PHE A 230 -8.93 10.52 9.24
C PHE A 230 -10.42 10.45 9.57
N GLN A 231 -11.21 11.30 8.91
CA GLN A 231 -12.65 11.42 9.15
C GLN A 231 -13.44 10.24 8.59
N LYS A 232 -12.97 9.65 7.50
CA LYS A 232 -13.60 8.48 6.89
C LYS A 232 -12.55 7.68 6.12
N VAL A 233 -12.60 6.36 6.26
CA VAL A 233 -11.82 5.43 5.42
C VAL A 233 -12.80 4.45 4.79
N ASN A 234 -13.02 4.57 3.48
CA ASN A 234 -13.94 3.72 2.74
C ASN A 234 -13.28 2.38 2.40
N MET A 235 -14.08 1.32 2.26
CA MET A 235 -13.59 0.04 1.72
C MET A 235 -13.05 0.23 0.30
N VAL A 236 -11.94 -0.44 -0.01
CA VAL A 236 -11.33 -0.36 -1.33
C VAL A 236 -11.92 -1.41 -2.25
N GLU A 237 -12.55 -0.96 -3.34
CA GLU A 237 -13.05 -1.83 -4.39
C GLU A 237 -12.13 -1.86 -5.63
N LYS A 238 -11.54 -0.72 -5.98
CA LYS A 238 -10.65 -0.59 -7.15
C LYS A 238 -9.64 0.55 -6.99
N MET A 239 -8.37 0.26 -7.27
CA MET A 239 -7.27 1.25 -7.32
C MET A 239 -6.59 1.35 -8.69
N ARG A 240 -6.82 0.38 -9.59
CA ARG A 240 -6.15 0.31 -10.90
C ARG A 240 -6.52 1.42 -11.90
N HIS A 241 -7.55 2.22 -11.63
CA HIS A 241 -7.86 3.42 -12.44
C HIS A 241 -6.70 4.44 -12.46
N GLY A 242 -5.70 4.26 -11.58
CA GLY A 242 -4.52 5.11 -11.51
C GLY A 242 -4.84 6.46 -10.87
N TYR A 243 -3.84 7.33 -10.82
CA TYR A 243 -3.96 8.70 -10.35
C TYR A 243 -3.39 9.64 -11.43
N LYS A 244 -3.92 10.87 -11.50
CA LYS A 244 -3.51 11.85 -12.52
C LYS A 244 -2.08 12.37 -12.28
N GLN A 245 -1.74 12.70 -11.03
CA GLN A 245 -0.41 13.19 -10.64
C GLN A 245 -0.08 12.88 -9.17
N LEU A 246 1.21 12.75 -8.84
CA LEU A 246 1.67 12.65 -7.45
C LEU A 246 1.73 14.04 -6.81
N ILE A 247 0.99 14.23 -5.71
CA ILE A 247 0.96 15.49 -4.97
C ILE A 247 1.70 15.28 -3.64
N SER A 248 2.76 16.05 -3.37
CA SER A 248 3.60 15.91 -2.18
C SER A 248 3.11 16.71 -0.97
N GLN A 249 2.39 17.80 -1.19
CA GLN A 249 1.81 18.62 -0.12
C GLN A 249 0.42 18.07 0.23
N LEU A 250 0.18 17.79 1.50
CA LEU A 250 -1.15 17.38 1.95
C LEU A 250 -2.12 18.52 1.67
N THR A 251 -3.21 18.20 0.98
CA THR A 251 -4.26 19.19 0.73
C THR A 251 -4.90 19.59 2.06
N SER A 252 -4.54 20.78 2.55
CA SER A 252 -5.25 21.44 3.65
C SER A 252 -6.64 21.79 3.15
N THR A 253 -7.67 21.45 3.92
CA THR A 253 -8.96 22.13 3.80
C THR A 253 -8.79 23.53 4.39
N HIS A 254 -8.05 24.40 3.69
CA HIS A 254 -8.47 25.78 3.75
C HIS A 254 -9.79 25.79 3.01
N ILE A 255 -10.88 25.98 3.77
CA ILE A 255 -12.03 26.71 3.26
C ILE A 255 -11.42 27.85 2.46
N LYS A 256 -11.69 27.90 1.14
CA LYS A 256 -11.42 29.11 0.40
C LYS A 256 -12.12 30.20 1.22
N SER A 257 -11.36 31.00 1.97
CA SER A 257 -11.92 32.25 2.44
C SER A 257 -12.33 32.94 1.16
N THR A 258 -13.63 33.04 0.94
CA THR A 258 -14.22 33.95 -0.03
C THR A 258 -13.80 35.35 0.39
N LEU A 259 -12.56 35.69 0.09
CA LEU A 259 -12.19 37.06 -0.18
C LEU A 259 -12.97 37.41 -1.45
N PRO A 260 -13.79 38.47 -1.42
CA PRO A 260 -14.53 38.87 -2.60
C PRO A 260 -13.51 39.12 -3.71
N THR A 261 -13.61 38.34 -4.79
CA THR A 261 -12.91 38.60 -6.04
C THR A 261 -13.38 39.96 -6.54
N LEU A 262 -12.60 40.99 -6.25
CA LEU A 262 -12.67 42.25 -6.97
C LEU A 262 -12.21 41.93 -8.40
N ASN A 263 -13.17 41.69 -9.30
CA ASN A 263 -12.93 41.68 -10.73
C ASN A 263 -12.46 43.08 -11.15
N LYS A 264 -11.15 43.33 -11.10
CA LYS A 264 -10.54 44.37 -11.91
C LYS A 264 -9.94 43.68 -13.14
N HIS A 265 -10.68 43.72 -14.23
CA HIS A 265 -10.07 43.65 -15.55
C HIS A 265 -9.14 44.85 -15.67
N ILE A 266 -7.85 44.65 -15.41
CA ILE A 266 -6.82 45.64 -15.70
C ILE A 266 -6.30 45.30 -17.09
N SER A 267 -6.43 46.26 -18.00
CA SER A 267 -5.99 46.16 -19.39
C SER A 267 -4.49 45.87 -19.48
N LEU A 268 -4.10 45.04 -20.46
CA LEU A 268 -2.72 44.68 -20.80
C LEU A 268 -1.84 45.87 -21.29
N SER A 269 -2.32 47.11 -21.19
CA SER A 269 -1.67 48.33 -21.67
C SER A 269 -0.74 49.01 -20.67
N ALA A 270 -0.54 48.48 -19.46
CA ALA A 270 0.15 49.18 -18.37
C ALA A 270 1.51 48.61 -17.91
N LEU A 271 2.09 47.62 -18.61
CA LEU A 271 3.43 47.10 -18.27
C LEU A 271 4.48 47.69 -19.23
N GLN A 272 5.02 48.86 -18.89
CA GLN A 272 6.19 49.39 -19.57
C GLN A 272 7.44 48.57 -19.23
N ARG A 273 8.15 48.13 -20.26
CA ARG A 273 9.45 47.45 -20.12
C ARG A 273 10.50 48.47 -19.65
N PRO A 274 11.32 48.17 -18.63
CA PRO A 274 12.39 49.05 -18.21
C PRO A 274 13.39 49.30 -19.36
N ALA A 275 13.96 50.51 -19.41
CA ALA A 275 14.98 50.87 -20.39
C ALA A 275 16.26 50.02 -20.22
N PRO A 276 17.12 49.91 -21.25
CA PRO A 276 18.32 49.05 -21.20
C PRO A 276 19.32 49.39 -20.08
N ASN A 277 19.24 50.62 -19.57
CA ASN A 277 20.17 51.17 -18.57
C ASN A 277 19.56 51.16 -17.15
N ALA A 278 18.39 50.54 -16.97
CA ALA A 278 17.70 50.49 -15.70
C ALA A 278 18.45 49.57 -14.70
N PRO A 279 18.38 49.86 -13.39
CA PRO A 279 19.03 49.04 -12.38
C PRO A 279 18.45 47.61 -12.36
N PRO A 280 19.25 46.60 -11.96
CA PRO A 280 18.84 45.19 -11.96
C PRO A 280 17.54 44.90 -11.19
N GLU A 281 17.26 45.70 -10.16
CA GLU A 281 16.07 45.60 -9.32
C GLU A 281 14.77 45.90 -10.10
N GLU A 282 14.82 46.88 -11.02
CA GLU A 282 13.68 47.22 -11.86
C GLU A 282 13.39 46.12 -12.89
N HIS A 283 14.43 45.51 -13.44
CA HIS A 283 14.29 44.33 -14.31
C HIS A 283 13.72 43.12 -13.56
N ALA A 284 14.15 42.89 -12.32
CA ALA A 284 13.65 41.82 -11.47
C ALA A 284 12.16 42.03 -11.12
N ALA A 285 11.77 43.26 -10.77
CA ALA A 285 10.39 43.63 -10.49
C ALA A 285 9.49 43.46 -11.72
N PHE A 286 9.96 43.82 -12.92
CA PHE A 286 9.24 43.61 -14.18
C PHE A 286 9.04 42.11 -14.46
N LEU A 287 10.08 41.29 -14.30
CA LEU A 287 9.99 39.84 -14.51
C LEU A 287 9.06 39.15 -13.50
N ALA A 288 9.06 39.59 -12.25
CA ALA A 288 8.15 39.10 -11.22
C ALA A 288 6.68 39.43 -11.57
N LYS A 289 6.42 40.66 -12.03
CA LYS A 289 5.09 41.08 -12.52
C LYS A 289 4.66 40.28 -13.74
N MET A 290 5.53 40.06 -14.74
CA MET A 290 5.22 39.22 -15.91
C MET A 290 4.88 37.76 -15.52
N LYS A 291 5.66 37.15 -14.62
CA LYS A 291 5.40 35.79 -14.14
C LYS A 291 4.08 35.66 -13.37
N ALA A 292 3.67 36.72 -12.68
CA ALA A 292 2.38 36.77 -12.01
C ALA A 292 1.20 36.84 -13.01
N HIS A 293 1.37 37.53 -14.14
CA HIS A 293 0.34 37.64 -15.18
C HIS A 293 0.19 36.36 -16.01
N GLN A 294 1.26 35.58 -16.22
CA GLN A 294 1.21 34.30 -16.96
C GLN A 294 0.64 33.12 -16.15
N ARG A 295 0.34 33.29 -14.87
CA ARG A 295 -0.16 32.23 -13.98
C ARG A 295 -1.68 32.26 -13.75
N VAL A 296 -2.41 33.01 -14.58
CA VAL A 296 -3.89 32.98 -14.67
C VAL A 296 -4.32 32.08 -15.81
#